data_AF-A0A0M8PED3-F1
#
_entry.id   AF-A0A0M8PED3-F1
#
_cell.length_a   1.000
_cell.length_b   1.000
_cell.length_c   1.000
_cell.angle_alpha   90.00
_cell.angle_beta   90.00
_cell.angle_gamma   90.00
#
_symmetry.space_group_name_H-M   'P 1'
#
loop_
_entity.id
_entity.type
_entity.pdbx_description
1 polymer ?
#
loop_
_entity_poly.entity_id
_entity_poly.type
_entity_poly.pdbx_seq_one_letter_code
_entity_poly.pdbx_strand_id
1 'polypeptide(L)' 'MNPDDHALLAFAAKWSPFGGGDEHILPEFGLTPAIFYQRVLDLVTKTPTNDVDFATRNHLQKFCSLKLSRIDPHSRPAPQ' A
#
# COMPACT_ATOMS: atom_id res chain seq x y z
N MET A 1 -13.97 -5.21 -5.21
CA MET A 1 -12.59 -5.50 -4.80
C MET A 1 -12.17 -6.73 -5.55
N ASN A 2 -11.11 -6.64 -6.35
CA ASN A 2 -10.60 -7.77 -7.11
C ASN A 2 -9.82 -8.71 -6.17
N PRO A 3 -9.72 -10.02 -6.47
CA PRO A 3 -8.93 -10.95 -5.66
C PRO A 3 -7.47 -10.48 -5.51
N ASP A 4 -6.93 -9.81 -6.54
CA ASP A 4 -5.61 -9.18 -6.51
C ASP A 4 -5.51 -8.07 -5.46
N ASP A 5 -6.56 -7.28 -5.24
CA ASP A 5 -6.58 -6.18 -4.27
C ASP A 5 -6.48 -6.69 -2.82
N HIS A 6 -7.16 -7.81 -2.53
CA HIS A 6 -7.07 -8.47 -1.23
C HIS A 6 -5.66 -9.01 -0.98
N ALA A 7 -5.02 -9.60 -2.00
CA ALA A 7 -3.65 -10.10 -1.89
C ALA A 7 -2.65 -8.97 -1.62
N LEU A 8 -2.80 -7.83 -2.30
CA LEU A 8 -1.96 -6.63 -2.08
C LEU A 8 -2.09 -6.12 -0.63
N LEU A 9 -3.32 -6.03 -0.11
CA LEU A 9 -3.57 -5.57 1.26
C LEU A 9 -3.08 -6.55 2.33
N ALA A 10 -3.33 -7.84 2.14
CA ALA A 10 -2.86 -8.88 3.05
C ALA A 10 -1.32 -8.90 3.14
N PHE A 11 -0.66 -8.75 1.98
CA PHE A 11 0.79 -8.62 1.91
C PHE A 11 1.27 -7.35 2.64
N ALA A 12 0.68 -6.19 2.35
CA ALA A 12 1.07 -4.95 2.99
C ALA A 12 0.87 -5.01 4.52
N ALA A 13 -0.22 -5.60 5.01
CA ALA A 13 -0.49 -5.80 6.43
C ALA A 13 0.55 -6.72 7.09
N LYS A 14 0.89 -7.83 6.42
CA LYS A 14 1.91 -8.78 6.89
C LYS A 14 3.29 -8.14 6.99
N TRP A 15 3.66 -7.29 6.03
CA TRP A 15 5.00 -6.72 5.94
C TRP A 15 5.16 -5.33 6.56
N SER A 16 4.07 -4.63 6.88
CA SER A 16 4.08 -3.33 7.57
C SER A 16 5.00 -3.29 8.80
N PRO A 17 4.95 -4.26 9.76
CA PRO A 17 5.84 -4.26 10.92
C PRO A 17 7.32 -4.48 10.59
N PHE A 18 7.62 -5.03 9.41
CA PHE A 18 8.99 -5.33 8.96
C PHE A 18 9.55 -4.27 7.99
N GLY A 19 8.80 -3.20 7.71
CA GLY A 19 9.24 -2.14 6.80
C GLY A 19 8.82 -2.34 5.34
N GLY A 20 7.90 -3.28 5.05
CA GLY A 20 7.11 -3.31 3.82
C GLY A 20 7.52 -4.35 2.76
N GLY A 21 8.60 -5.11 2.97
CA GLY A 21 8.90 -6.29 2.15
C GLY A 21 9.20 -5.98 0.68
N ASP A 22 9.85 -4.85 0.40
CA ASP A 22 10.06 -4.33 -0.96
C ASP A 22 10.70 -5.35 -1.93
N GLU A 23 11.62 -6.17 -1.41
CA GLU A 23 12.32 -7.22 -2.15
C GLU A 23 11.42 -8.36 -2.62
N HIS A 24 10.30 -8.57 -1.93
CA HIS A 24 9.33 -9.62 -2.23
C HIS A 24 8.20 -9.15 -3.15
N ILE A 25 8.00 -7.82 -3.27
CA ILE A 25 6.94 -7.25 -4.10
C ILE A 25 7.12 -7.61 -5.58
N LEU A 26 8.35 -7.46 -6.10
CA LEU A 26 8.65 -7.74 -7.50
C LEU A 26 8.48 -9.22 -7.87
N PRO A 27 9.06 -10.19 -7.13
CA PRO A 27 8.88 -11.60 -7.45
C PRO A 27 7.45 -12.11 -7.21
N GLU A 28 6.71 -11.57 -6.24
CA GLU A 28 5.35 -12.06 -5.95
C GLU A 28 4.28 -11.44 -6.85
N PHE A 29 4.38 -10.13 -7.15
CA PHE A 29 3.34 -9.40 -7.87
C PHE A 29 3.78 -8.92 -9.26
N GLY A 30 5.06 -8.99 -9.59
CA GLY A 30 5.59 -8.40 -10.84
C GLY A 30 5.49 -6.87 -10.86
N LEU A 31 5.32 -6.23 -9.69
CA LEU A 31 5.18 -4.78 -9.56
C LEU A 31 6.44 -4.16 -8.96
N THR A 32 6.70 -2.90 -9.30
CA THR A 32 7.68 -2.12 -8.54
C THR A 32 7.09 -1.72 -7.18
N PRO A 33 7.93 -1.54 -6.14
CA PRO A 33 7.47 -1.11 -4.82
C PRO A 33 6.62 0.18 -4.88
N ALA A 34 6.98 1.14 -5.73
CA ALA A 34 6.23 2.37 -5.90
C ALA A 34 4.78 2.11 -6.38
N ILE A 35 4.60 1.28 -7.41
CA ILE A 35 3.27 0.94 -7.94
C ILE A 35 2.48 0.12 -6.93
N PHE A 36 3.12 -0.79 -6.21
CA PHE A 36 2.50 -1.58 -5.16
C PHE A 36 1.93 -0.68 -4.04
N TYR A 37 2.75 0.18 -3.44
CA TYR A 37 2.29 1.07 -2.38
C TYR A 37 1.25 2.08 -2.86
N GLN A 38 1.36 2.54 -4.11
CA GLN A 38 0.37 3.44 -4.70
C GLN A 38 -1.01 2.77 -4.79
N ARG A 39 -1.06 1.50 -5.22
CA ARG A 39 -2.30 0.72 -5.30
C ARG A 39 -2.86 0.43 -3.92
N VAL A 40 -2.04 0.00 -2.97
CA VAL A 40 -2.49 -0.24 -1.59
C VAL A 40 -3.06 1.04 -0.98
N LEU A 41 -2.40 2.18 -1.19
CA LEU A 41 -2.87 3.48 -0.72
C LEU A 41 -4.23 3.85 -1.35
N ASP A 42 -4.40 3.63 -2.65
CA ASP A 42 -5.67 3.88 -3.34
C ASP A 42 -6.79 2.98 -2.78
N LEU A 43 -6.50 1.70 -2.53
CA LEU A 43 -7.45 0.74 -1.98
C LEU A 43 -7.93 1.13 -0.57
N VAL A 44 -6.99 1.46 0.33
CA VAL A 44 -7.31 1.95 1.69
C VAL A 44 -7.86 3.37 1.70
N THR A 45 -7.88 4.09 0.59
CA THR A 45 -8.49 5.43 0.53
C THR A 45 -9.89 5.36 -0.07
N LYS A 46 -10.06 4.66 -1.21
CA LYS A 46 -11.30 4.63 -1.97
C LYS A 46 -12.33 3.63 -1.50
N THR A 47 -11.90 2.49 -0.95
CA THR A 47 -12.85 1.40 -0.65
C THR A 47 -13.12 1.35 0.84
N PRO A 48 -14.31 1.72 1.35
CA PRO A 48 -14.72 1.40 2.72
C PRO A 48 -14.93 -0.11 2.84
N THR A 49 -13.85 -0.90 2.82
CA THR A 49 -13.88 -2.34 3.00
C THR A 49 -14.20 -2.67 4.46
N ASN A 50 -15.30 -3.40 4.66
CA ASN A 50 -15.67 -3.99 5.95
C ASN A 50 -14.71 -5.13 6.36
N ASP A 51 -13.86 -5.60 5.44
CA ASP A 51 -12.88 -6.67 5.62
C ASP A 51 -11.63 -6.28 6.40
N VAL A 52 -11.29 -4.99 6.47
CA VAL A 52 -10.07 -4.52 7.14
C VAL A 52 -10.44 -3.52 8.22
N ASP A 53 -10.05 -3.83 9.46
CA ASP A 53 -10.29 -2.96 10.60
C ASP A 53 -9.74 -1.55 10.36
N PHE A 54 -10.48 -0.55 10.85
CA PHE A 54 -10.15 0.86 10.69
C PHE A 54 -8.73 1.21 11.15
N ALA A 55 -8.25 0.60 12.25
CA ALA A 55 -6.91 0.82 12.76
C ALA A 55 -5.84 0.30 11.79
N THR A 56 -6.03 -0.90 11.24
CA THR A 56 -5.13 -1.51 10.25
C THR A 56 -5.08 -0.67 8.97
N ARG A 57 -6.25 -0.22 8.51
CA ARG A 57 -6.36 0.65 7.35
C ARG A 57 -5.63 1.98 7.53
N ASN A 58 -5.85 2.66 8.66
CA ASN A 58 -5.20 3.93 8.97
C ASN A 58 -3.67 3.76 9.08
N HIS A 59 -3.22 2.66 9.70
CA HIS A 59 -1.81 2.31 9.76
C HIS A 59 -1.21 2.12 8.37
N LEU A 60 -1.84 1.29 7.52
CA LEU A 60 -1.38 1.05 6.14
C LEU A 60 -1.39 2.32 5.30
N GLN A 61 -2.40 3.18 5.45
CA GLN A 61 -2.47 4.45 4.73
C GLN A 61 -1.26 5.34 5.06
N LYS A 62 -0.96 5.53 6.35
CA LYS A 62 0.20 6.31 6.80
C LYS A 62 1.51 5.68 6.34
N PHE A 63 1.64 4.37 6.49
CA PHE A 63 2.82 3.62 6.10
C PHE A 63 3.10 3.75 4.59
N CYS A 64 2.09 3.49 3.75
CA CYS A 64 2.23 3.59 2.29
C CYS A 64 2.55 5.03 1.85
N SER A 65 1.90 6.03 2.46
CA SER A 65 2.17 7.44 2.15
C SER A 65 3.61 7.84 2.49
N LEU A 66 4.13 7.39 3.64
CA LEU A 66 5.51 7.61 4.05
C LEU A 66 6.51 6.89 3.15
N LYS A 67 6.23 5.65 2.76
CA LYS A 67 7.07 4.86 1.85
C LYS A 67 7.13 5.50 0.47
N LEU A 68 5.98 5.88 -0.10
CA LEU A 68 5.91 6.56 -1.39
C LEU A 68 6.70 7.87 -1.39
N SER A 69 6.58 8.67 -0.33
CA SER A 69 7.36 9.92 -0.19
C SER A 69 8.88 9.70 -0.14
N ARG A 70 9.33 8.51 0.28
CA ARG A 70 10.76 8.15 0.31
C ARG A 70 11.24 7.55 -1.01
N ILE A 71 10.38 6.76 -1.66
CA ILE A 71 10.68 6.09 -2.93
C ILE A 71 10.67 7.10 -4.07
N ASP A 72 9.80 8.10 -3.99
CA ASP A 72 9.65 9.11 -5.03
C ASP A 72 9.62 10.52 -4.42
N PRO A 73 10.72 11.29 -4.49
CA PRO A 73 10.72 12.69 -4.07
C PRO A 73 9.95 13.62 -5.05
N HIS A 74 9.41 13.10 -6.16
CA HIS A 74 8.72 13.88 -7.20
C HIS A 74 7.18 13.74 -7.18
N SER A 75 6.63 12.73 -6.51
CA SER A 75 5.20 12.43 -6.40
C SER A 75 4.62 13.21 -5.24
N ARG A 76 4.77 14.54 -5.30
CA ARG A 76 3.97 15.43 -4.49
C ARG A 76 2.53 15.32 -5.00
N PRO A 77 1.52 15.01 -4.16
CA PRO A 77 0.15 15.19 -4.59
C PRO A 77 -0.02 16.69 -4.86
N ALA A 78 -0.32 17.04 -6.11
CA ALA A 78 -0.65 18.40 -6.48
C ALA A 78 -1.84 18.84 -5.61
N PRO A 79 -1.76 20.02 -4.93
CA PRO A 79 -2.93 20.57 -4.28
C PRO A 79 -3.97 20.89 -5.36
N GLN A 80 -5.19 20.38 -5.18
CA GLN A 80 -6.36 20.81 -5.95
C GLN A 80 -6.93 22.08 -5.33
#